data_AF-A0A847BLS4-F1
#
_entry.id   AF-A0A847BLS4-F1
#
_cell.length_a   1.000
_cell.length_b   1.000
_cell.length_c   1.000
_cell.angle_alpha   90.00
_cell.angle_beta   90.00
_cell.angle_gamma   90.00
#
_symmetry.space_group_name_H-M   'P 1'
#
loop_
_entity.id
_entity.type
_entity.pdbx_description
1 polymer ?
#
loop_
_entity_poly.entity_id
_entity_poly.type
_entity_poly.pdbx_seq_one_letter_code
_entity_poly.pdbx_strand_id
1 'polypeptide(L)'
;QKEVGLYLISSNRELLNHIEKVMNRFGAFGVMDASGRVHYLLDARKGIPLVEKRFFETVTNLLEDHASNHRDYQLETQCLVDQVMSRYPFNKNLRGYRMLVTMLEMSLKEYSLLNPISKRLYPQVAKVFRVTAGQVERNVRYLLENLAAKEEKYRNEETDLPEHFLSCGNGRIPVAKTIVKLWEICRLENGKTAENGKTADGEEKKAS
;
A
#
# COMPACT_ATOMS: atom_id res chain seq x y z
N GLN A 1 -5.05 1.08 -15.47
CA GLN A 1 -3.67 0.83 -14.99
C GLN A 1 -2.86 2.09 -15.28
N LYS A 2 -1.94 2.49 -14.39
CA LYS A 2 -1.11 3.68 -14.59
C LYS A 2 0.04 3.33 -15.53
N GLU A 3 0.04 3.93 -16.71
CA GLU A 3 1.14 3.95 -17.66
C GLU A 3 2.15 5.01 -17.21
N VAL A 4 3.45 4.67 -17.19
CA VAL A 4 4.52 5.64 -16.94
C VAL A 4 5.44 5.62 -18.15
N GLY A 5 5.23 6.58 -19.06
CA GLY A 5 6.12 6.87 -20.17
C GLY A 5 6.96 8.11 -19.85
N LEU A 6 8.29 7.98 -19.96
CA LEU A 6 9.19 9.10 -19.75
C LEU A 6 9.52 9.75 -21.09
N TYR A 7 8.77 10.79 -21.45
CA TYR A 7 8.98 11.55 -22.67
C TYR A 7 9.84 12.77 -22.37
N LEU A 8 11.11 12.71 -22.76
CA LEU A 8 12.00 13.85 -22.65
C LEU A 8 11.94 14.66 -23.95
N ILE A 9 11.28 15.81 -23.90
CA ILE A 9 11.25 16.79 -24.99
C ILE A 9 12.13 17.95 -24.55
N SER A 10 13.22 18.21 -25.29
CA SER A 10 14.10 19.34 -25.01
C SER A 10 14.54 19.99 -26.32
N SER A 11 14.56 21.32 -26.34
CA SER A 11 15.21 22.10 -27.40
C SER A 11 16.73 22.18 -27.21
N ASN A 12 17.24 21.80 -26.03
CA ASN A 12 18.67 21.80 -25.72
C ASN A 12 19.32 20.51 -26.25
N ARG A 13 20.06 20.66 -27.35
CA ARG A 13 20.79 19.56 -27.99
C ARG A 13 21.88 18.96 -27.09
N GLU A 14 22.47 19.73 -26.18
CA GLU A 14 23.51 19.23 -25.26
C GLU A 14 22.91 18.29 -24.23
N LEU A 15 21.73 18.62 -23.69
CA LEU A 15 21.00 17.75 -22.79
C LEU A 15 20.59 16.45 -23.48
N LEU A 16 20.04 16.55 -24.69
CA LEU A 16 19.69 15.37 -25.49
C LEU A 16 20.92 14.51 -25.80
N ASN A 17 22.03 15.10 -26.20
CA ASN A 17 23.28 14.39 -26.44
C ASN A 17 23.87 13.78 -25.15
N HIS A 18 23.66 14.41 -24.00
CA HIS A 18 24.08 13.87 -22.72
C HIS A 18 23.25 12.64 -22.34
N ILE A 19 21.92 12.72 -22.48
CA ILE A 19 20.98 11.62 -22.27
C ILE A 19 21.29 10.48 -23.25
N GLU A 20 21.55 10.80 -24.51
CA GLU A 20 21.96 9.84 -25.53
C GLU A 20 23.31 9.20 -25.19
N LYS A 21 24.31 9.98 -24.74
CA LYS A 21 25.59 9.45 -24.26
C LYS A 21 25.43 8.59 -23.02
N VAL A 22 24.52 8.93 -22.11
CA VAL A 22 24.18 8.13 -20.93
C VAL A 22 23.57 6.79 -21.40
N MET A 23 22.54 6.84 -22.24
CA MET A 23 21.89 5.66 -22.83
C MET A 23 22.90 4.76 -23.59
N ASN A 24 23.78 5.36 -24.40
CA ASN A 24 24.84 4.66 -25.13
C ASN A 24 25.97 4.14 -24.22
N ARG A 25 26.25 4.81 -23.10
CA ARG A 25 27.25 4.38 -22.10
C ARG A 25 26.75 3.15 -21.35
N PHE A 26 25.47 3.12 -21.03
CA PHE A 26 24.83 1.99 -20.37
C PHE A 26 24.52 0.83 -21.35
N GLY A 27 24.27 1.11 -22.63
CA GLY A 27 24.09 0.07 -23.66
C GLY A 27 22.93 -0.88 -23.35
N ALA A 28 22.01 -0.43 -22.49
CA ALA A 28 20.83 -1.12 -22.02
C ALA A 28 19.62 -0.27 -22.42
N PHE A 29 18.71 -0.83 -23.20
CA PHE A 29 17.47 -0.15 -23.60
C PHE A 29 16.27 -0.99 -23.14
N GLY A 30 15.38 -0.39 -22.35
CA GLY A 30 14.09 -1.00 -22.01
C GLY A 30 13.08 -0.76 -23.14
N VAL A 31 12.63 -1.83 -23.78
CA VAL A 31 11.55 -1.80 -24.78
C VAL A 31 10.33 -2.46 -24.18
N MET A 32 9.22 -1.73 -24.09
CA MET A 32 7.95 -2.29 -23.62
C MET A 32 7.20 -2.94 -24.78
N ASP A 33 6.74 -4.18 -24.60
CA ASP A 33 5.88 -4.83 -25.59
C ASP A 33 4.41 -4.39 -25.43
N ALA A 34 3.56 -4.75 -26.41
CA ALA A 34 2.12 -4.45 -26.38
C ALA A 34 1.37 -5.12 -25.21
N SER A 35 2.02 -6.03 -24.47
CA SER A 35 1.49 -6.66 -23.27
C SER A 35 1.97 -6.00 -21.97
N GLY A 36 2.75 -4.92 -22.06
CA GLY A 36 3.25 -4.16 -20.91
C GLY A 36 4.49 -4.76 -20.24
N ARG A 37 5.15 -5.75 -20.86
CA ARG A 37 6.41 -6.31 -20.34
C ARG A 37 7.58 -5.48 -20.86
N VAL A 38 8.52 -5.16 -19.97
CA VAL A 38 9.75 -4.43 -20.33
C VAL A 38 10.84 -5.44 -20.67
N HIS A 39 11.33 -5.39 -21.90
CA HIS A 39 12.46 -6.17 -22.40
C HIS A 39 13.70 -5.30 -22.42
N TYR A 40 14.74 -5.69 -21.68
CA TYR A 40 16.02 -4.98 -21.69
C TYR A 40 16.92 -5.55 -22.78
N LEU A 41 17.33 -4.70 -23.73
CA LEU A 41 18.30 -5.03 -24.77
C LEU A 41 19.69 -4.62 -24.30
N LEU A 42 20.63 -5.57 -24.26
CA LEU A 42 22.03 -5.32 -23.92
C LEU A 42 22.91 -5.39 -25.18
N ASP A 43 23.76 -4.38 -25.40
CA ASP A 43 24.69 -4.37 -26.53
C ASP A 43 25.87 -5.34 -26.28
N ALA A 44 25.83 -6.49 -26.94
CA ALA A 44 26.83 -7.55 -26.80
C ALA A 44 28.11 -7.36 -27.63
N ARG A 45 28.17 -6.31 -28.47
CA ARG A 45 29.31 -6.07 -29.37
C ARG A 45 30.62 -5.72 -28.65
N LYS A 46 30.52 -5.32 -27.37
CA LYS A 46 31.67 -4.95 -26.54
C LYS A 46 32.33 -6.14 -25.82
N GLY A 47 31.89 -7.37 -26.11
CA GLY A 47 32.46 -8.61 -25.59
C GLY A 47 31.72 -9.17 -24.37
N ILE A 48 31.74 -10.50 -24.26
CA ILE A 48 31.00 -11.28 -23.27
C ILE A 48 31.26 -10.83 -21.81
N PRO A 49 32.51 -10.58 -21.37
CA PRO A 49 32.76 -10.22 -19.96
C PRO A 49 32.12 -8.89 -19.54
N LEU A 50 32.04 -7.92 -20.46
CA LEU A 50 31.42 -6.63 -20.17
C LEU A 50 29.90 -6.76 -20.07
N VAL A 51 29.30 -7.62 -20.91
CA VAL A 51 27.86 -7.89 -20.91
C VAL A 51 27.46 -8.60 -19.64
N GLU A 52 28.21 -9.61 -19.18
CA GLU A 52 27.92 -10.31 -17.93
C GLU A 52 27.94 -9.36 -16.74
N LYS A 53 29.01 -8.57 -16.60
CA LYS A 53 29.10 -7.57 -15.53
C LYS A 53 27.90 -6.61 -15.53
N ARG A 54 27.51 -6.12 -16.71
CA ARG A 54 26.37 -5.19 -16.87
C ARG A 54 25.01 -5.85 -16.68
N PHE A 55 24.88 -7.12 -17.06
CA PHE A 55 23.67 -7.90 -16.84
C PHE A 55 23.43 -8.05 -15.35
N PHE A 56 24.45 -8.50 -14.60
CA PHE A 56 24.35 -8.62 -13.15
C PHE A 56 24.07 -7.28 -12.48
N GLU A 57 24.74 -6.20 -12.89
CA GLU A 57 24.50 -4.86 -12.35
C GLU A 57 23.06 -4.37 -12.63
N THR A 58 22.58 -4.50 -13.87
CA THR A 58 21.22 -4.09 -14.25
C THR A 58 20.16 -4.90 -13.51
N VAL A 59 20.31 -6.23 -13.45
CA VAL A 59 19.36 -7.11 -12.76
C VAL A 59 19.37 -6.83 -11.26
N THR A 60 20.54 -6.64 -10.66
CA THR A 60 20.65 -6.35 -9.22
C THR A 60 19.97 -5.03 -8.89
N ASN A 61 20.24 -3.96 -9.64
CA ASN A 61 19.59 -2.67 -9.44
C ASN A 61 18.07 -2.75 -9.62
N LEU A 62 17.58 -3.49 -10.63
CA LEU A 62 16.14 -3.68 -10.84
C LEU A 62 15.49 -4.46 -9.68
N LEU A 63 16.16 -5.50 -9.18
CA LEU A 63 15.67 -6.27 -8.04
C LEU A 63 15.65 -5.42 -6.77
N GLU A 64 16.69 -4.61 -6.55
CA GLU A 64 16.77 -3.67 -5.43
C GLU A 64 15.70 -2.58 -5.52
N ASP A 65 15.49 -1.99 -6.70
CA ASP A 65 14.45 -1.00 -6.96
C ASP A 65 13.04 -1.60 -6.78
N HIS A 66 12.80 -2.82 -7.23
CA HIS A 66 11.51 -3.47 -7.00
C HIS A 66 11.29 -3.82 -5.52
N ALA A 67 12.33 -4.24 -4.81
CA ALA A 67 12.26 -4.55 -3.39
C ALA A 67 12.05 -3.29 -2.54
N SER A 68 12.74 -2.18 -2.86
CA SER A 68 12.58 -0.89 -2.17
C SER A 68 11.17 -0.34 -2.39
N ASN A 69 10.71 -0.26 -3.64
CA ASN A 69 9.37 0.22 -3.96
C ASN A 69 8.26 -0.61 -3.29
N HIS A 70 8.41 -1.95 -3.25
CA HIS A 70 7.44 -2.80 -2.55
C HIS A 70 7.47 -2.59 -1.04
N ARG A 71 8.67 -2.40 -0.46
CA ARG A 71 8.83 -2.12 0.97
C ARG A 71 8.23 -0.77 1.34
N ASP A 72 8.48 0.25 0.54
CA ASP A 72 7.96 1.61 0.77
C ASP A 72 6.44 1.63 0.70
N TYR A 73 5.84 0.98 -0.32
CA TYR A 73 4.39 0.83 -0.42
C TYR A 73 3.79 0.06 0.77
N GLN A 74 4.49 -0.97 1.25
CA GLN A 74 4.06 -1.72 2.43
C GLN A 74 4.12 -0.87 3.70
N LEU A 75 5.17 -0.09 3.90
CA LEU A 75 5.31 0.83 5.03
C LEU A 75 4.25 1.92 5.01
N GLU A 76 3.98 2.51 3.84
CA GLU A 76 2.92 3.50 3.65
C GLU A 76 1.54 2.92 4.00
N THR A 77 1.24 1.72 3.51
CA THR A 77 0.00 1.01 3.82
C THR A 77 -0.13 0.74 5.32
N GLN A 78 0.95 0.31 5.98
CA GLN A 78 0.96 0.03 7.41
C GLN A 78 0.73 1.30 8.23
N CYS A 79 1.44 2.39 7.91
CA CYS A 79 1.28 3.68 8.56
C CYS A 79 -0.16 4.21 8.44
N LEU A 80 -0.74 4.11 7.25
CA LEU A 80 -2.12 4.50 6.99
C LEU A 80 -3.12 3.70 7.84
N VAL A 81 -2.96 2.37 7.89
CA VAL A 81 -3.84 1.51 8.70
C VAL A 81 -3.68 1.85 10.18
N ASP A 82 -2.45 2.01 10.68
CA ASP A 82 -2.19 2.39 12.07
C ASP A 82 -2.77 3.76 12.43
N GLN A 83 -2.69 4.73 11.51
CA GLN A 83 -3.30 6.05 11.67
C GLN A 83 -4.83 5.95 11.77
N VAL A 84 -5.49 5.17 10.93
CA VAL A 84 -6.96 5.00 10.99
C VAL A 84 -7.36 4.22 12.24
N MET A 85 -6.63 3.16 12.59
CA MET A 85 -6.92 2.32 13.75
C MET A 85 -6.70 3.05 15.08
N SER A 86 -5.74 3.97 15.15
CA SER A 86 -5.45 4.75 16.37
C SER A 86 -6.53 5.77 16.73
N ARG A 87 -7.41 6.14 15.79
CA ARG A 87 -8.57 7.03 16.02
C ARG A 87 -9.66 6.42 16.89
N TYR A 88 -9.65 5.10 17.06
CA TYR A 88 -10.66 4.37 17.81
C TYR A 88 -10.05 3.70 19.05
N PRO A 89 -10.80 3.57 20.17
CA PRO A 89 -10.30 3.01 21.43
C PRO A 89 -10.20 1.47 21.44
N PHE A 90 -9.63 0.88 20.38
CA PHE A 90 -9.41 -0.56 20.29
C PHE A 90 -8.51 -1.09 21.42
N ASN A 91 -8.81 -2.29 21.91
CA ASN A 91 -7.91 -3.01 22.80
C ASN A 91 -6.80 -3.71 22.00
N LYS A 92 -5.61 -3.09 21.96
CA LYS A 92 -4.43 -3.58 21.23
C LYS A 92 -3.90 -4.93 21.73
N ASN A 93 -4.21 -5.32 22.97
CA ASN A 93 -3.78 -6.59 23.55
C ASN A 93 -4.58 -7.80 23.01
N LEU A 94 -5.74 -7.55 22.40
CA LEU A 94 -6.57 -8.63 21.83
C LEU A 94 -5.98 -9.11 20.51
N ARG A 95 -5.94 -10.44 20.33
CA ARG A 95 -5.45 -11.06 19.08
C ARG A 95 -6.23 -10.61 17.85
N GLY A 96 -7.52 -10.32 18.03
CA GLY A 96 -8.39 -9.75 17.00
C GLY A 96 -7.88 -8.43 16.42
N TYR A 97 -7.18 -7.60 17.21
CA TYR A 97 -6.63 -6.32 16.74
C TYR A 97 -5.60 -6.55 15.63
N ARG A 98 -4.62 -7.42 15.89
CA ARG A 98 -3.60 -7.77 14.89
C ARG A 98 -4.20 -8.43 13.65
N MET A 99 -5.23 -9.26 13.83
CA MET A 99 -5.95 -9.87 12.71
C MET A 99 -6.66 -8.81 11.87
N LEU A 100 -7.35 -7.85 12.49
CA LEU A 100 -8.05 -6.77 11.81
C LEU A 100 -7.09 -5.84 11.04
N VAL A 101 -5.94 -5.48 11.63
CA VAL A 101 -4.88 -4.72 10.95
C VAL A 101 -4.40 -5.48 9.70
N THR A 102 -4.08 -6.77 9.85
CA THR A 102 -3.64 -7.62 8.72
C THR A 102 -4.73 -7.72 7.63
N MET A 103 -6.00 -7.79 8.02
CA MET A 103 -7.13 -7.80 7.10
C MET A 103 -7.23 -6.52 6.28
N LEU A 104 -7.05 -5.36 6.92
CA LEU A 104 -7.06 -4.07 6.25
C LEU A 104 -5.87 -3.94 5.29
N GLU A 105 -4.65 -4.28 5.71
CA GLU A 105 -3.47 -4.28 4.84
C GLU A 105 -3.65 -5.17 3.60
N MET A 106 -4.17 -6.39 3.76
CA MET A 106 -4.42 -7.30 2.65
C MET A 106 -5.51 -6.78 1.70
N SER A 107 -6.59 -6.24 2.26
CA SER A 107 -7.73 -5.74 1.46
C SER A 107 -7.43 -4.41 0.75
N LEU A 108 -6.48 -3.60 1.23
CA LEU A 108 -5.99 -2.41 0.53
C LEU A 108 -5.18 -2.79 -0.72
N LYS A 109 -4.40 -3.87 -0.64
CA LYS A 109 -3.67 -4.44 -1.79
C LYS A 109 -4.62 -5.07 -2.81
N GLU A 110 -5.58 -5.84 -2.33
CA GLU A 110 -6.52 -6.58 -3.18
C GLU A 110 -7.97 -6.42 -2.70
N TYR A 111 -8.70 -5.49 -3.32
CA TYR A 111 -10.12 -5.23 -3.02
C TYR A 111 -11.00 -6.48 -3.15
N SER A 112 -10.65 -7.38 -4.07
CA SER A 112 -11.42 -8.57 -4.38
C SER A 112 -11.63 -9.49 -3.15
N LEU A 113 -10.76 -9.40 -2.14
CA LEU A 113 -10.82 -10.19 -0.92
C LEU A 113 -12.01 -9.83 -0.02
N LEU A 114 -12.57 -8.62 -0.14
CA LEU A 114 -13.71 -8.19 0.67
C LEU A 114 -15.03 -8.85 0.24
N ASN A 115 -15.12 -9.39 -0.98
CA ASN A 115 -16.36 -9.97 -1.46
C ASN A 115 -16.19 -11.42 -1.98
N PRO A 116 -16.67 -12.45 -1.25
CA PRO A 116 -17.15 -12.44 0.14
C PRO A 116 -16.02 -12.62 1.16
N ILE A 117 -16.02 -11.81 2.22
CA ILE A 117 -15.01 -11.80 3.30
C ILE A 117 -14.77 -13.20 3.89
N SER A 118 -15.85 -13.95 4.16
CA SER A 118 -15.78 -15.24 4.86
C SER A 118 -15.06 -16.33 4.06
N LYS A 119 -15.09 -16.27 2.73
CA LYS A 119 -14.48 -17.28 1.85
C LYS A 119 -13.12 -16.84 1.30
N ARG A 120 -12.83 -15.54 1.30
CA ARG A 120 -11.61 -14.99 0.69
C ARG A 120 -10.66 -14.42 1.74
N LEU A 121 -11.10 -13.41 2.49
CA LEU A 121 -10.23 -12.73 3.46
C LEU A 121 -9.94 -13.57 4.71
N TYR A 122 -10.96 -14.20 5.32
CA TYR A 122 -10.75 -14.98 6.55
C TYR A 122 -9.76 -16.15 6.34
N PRO A 123 -9.86 -16.95 5.26
CA PRO A 123 -8.89 -18.03 5.03
C PRO A 123 -7.46 -17.54 4.79
N GLN A 124 -7.26 -16.37 4.17
CA GLN A 124 -5.90 -15.84 3.97
C GLN A 124 -5.28 -15.39 5.30
N VAL A 125 -6.03 -14.67 6.13
CA VAL A 125 -5.56 -14.24 7.45
C VAL A 125 -5.35 -15.44 8.37
N ALA A 126 -6.21 -16.45 8.27
CA ALA A 126 -6.08 -17.71 8.99
C ALA A 126 -4.73 -18.41 8.71
N LYS A 127 -4.26 -18.38 7.45
CA LYS A 127 -2.93 -18.90 7.08
C LYS A 127 -1.80 -18.12 7.74
N VAL A 128 -1.87 -16.79 7.76
CA VAL A 128 -0.85 -15.93 8.40
C VAL A 128 -0.71 -16.22 9.88
N PHE A 129 -1.84 -16.36 10.59
CA PHE A 129 -1.84 -16.55 12.04
C PHE A 129 -1.86 -18.01 12.49
N ARG A 130 -1.82 -18.97 11.55
CA ARG A 130 -1.92 -20.43 11.78
C ARG A 130 -3.13 -20.81 12.64
N VAL A 131 -4.29 -20.29 12.27
CA VAL A 131 -5.59 -20.51 12.94
C VAL A 131 -6.64 -20.93 11.91
N THR A 132 -7.86 -21.24 12.35
CA THR A 132 -8.99 -21.49 11.45
C THR A 132 -9.72 -20.19 11.07
N ALA A 133 -10.39 -20.17 9.92
CA ALA A 133 -11.18 -19.02 9.48
C ALA A 133 -12.29 -18.63 10.49
N GLY A 134 -12.90 -19.61 11.16
CA GLY A 134 -13.88 -19.37 12.23
C GLY A 134 -13.25 -18.74 13.48
N GLN A 135 -12.02 -19.10 13.83
CA GLN A 135 -11.28 -18.44 14.91
C GLN A 135 -10.95 -16.99 14.55
N VAL A 136 -10.59 -16.69 13.30
CA VAL A 136 -10.37 -15.30 12.84
C VAL A 136 -11.63 -14.46 13.07
N GLU A 137 -12.77 -14.93 12.56
CA GLU A 137 -14.06 -14.26 12.70
C GLU A 137 -14.40 -14.01 14.17
N ARG A 138 -14.29 -15.04 15.02
CA ARG A 138 -14.57 -14.94 16.46
C ARG A 138 -13.68 -13.93 17.17
N ASN A 139 -12.38 -13.91 16.87
CA ASN A 139 -11.44 -12.97 17.48
C ASN A 139 -11.74 -11.52 17.07
N VAL A 140 -12.07 -11.29 15.80
CA VAL A 140 -12.45 -9.96 15.31
C VAL A 140 -13.80 -9.53 15.88
N ARG A 141 -14.79 -10.43 15.96
CA ARG A 141 -16.07 -10.14 16.62
C ARG A 141 -15.86 -9.70 18.07
N TYR A 142 -15.09 -10.46 18.85
CA TYR A 142 -14.81 -10.13 20.24
C TYR A 142 -14.10 -8.78 20.41
N LEU A 143 -13.18 -8.45 19.49
CA LEU A 143 -12.56 -7.12 19.47
C LEU A 143 -13.61 -6.01 19.26
N LEU A 144 -14.54 -6.19 18.31
CA LEU A 144 -15.56 -5.19 18.00
C LEU A 144 -16.61 -5.07 19.11
N GLU A 145 -16.96 -6.17 19.78
CA GLU A 145 -17.82 -6.14 20.97
C GLU A 145 -17.13 -5.39 22.13
N ASN A 146 -15.83 -5.63 22.35
CA ASN A 146 -15.06 -4.88 23.34
C ASN A 146 -14.99 -3.38 23.02
N LEU A 147 -14.84 -3.02 21.73
CA LEU A 147 -14.89 -1.64 21.29
C LEU A 147 -16.26 -1.02 21.56
N ALA A 148 -17.35 -1.70 21.20
CA ALA A 148 -18.71 -1.19 21.40
C ALA A 148 -18.99 -0.86 22.87
N ALA A 149 -18.59 -1.76 23.78
CA ALA A 149 -18.72 -1.54 25.22
C ALA A 149 -17.90 -0.35 25.74
N LYS A 150 -16.73 -0.08 25.14
CA LYS A 150 -15.94 1.12 25.46
C LYS A 150 -16.60 2.38 24.91
N GLU A 151 -17.04 2.37 23.65
CA GLU A 151 -17.73 3.50 23.03
C GLU A 151 -18.99 3.91 23.80
N GLU A 152 -19.72 2.95 24.37
CA GLU A 152 -20.88 3.21 25.24
C GLU A 152 -20.48 3.92 26.55
N LYS A 153 -19.38 3.51 27.18
CA LYS A 153 -18.85 4.21 28.37
C LYS A 153 -18.44 5.64 28.06
N TYR A 154 -17.71 5.86 26.97
CA TYR A 154 -17.32 7.20 26.54
C TYR A 154 -18.53 8.09 26.24
N ARG A 155 -19.62 7.53 25.70
CA ARG A 155 -20.87 8.27 25.47
C ARG A 155 -21.51 8.72 26.78
N ASN A 156 -21.43 7.91 27.83
CA ASN A 156 -22.06 8.19 29.12
C ASN A 156 -21.22 9.14 30.00
N GLU A 157 -19.89 9.13 29.83
CA GLU A 157 -18.96 9.87 30.70
C GLU A 157 -18.64 11.29 30.18
N GLU A 158 -19.16 11.69 29.01
CA GLU A 158 -19.18 13.06 28.41
C GLU A 158 -17.86 13.86 28.48
N THR A 159 -16.73 13.18 28.68
CA THR A 159 -15.42 13.78 28.86
C THR A 159 -14.44 12.94 28.02
N ASP A 160 -13.82 13.59 27.03
CA ASP A 160 -12.87 12.98 26.08
C ASP A 160 -13.48 12.01 25.04
N LEU A 161 -14.45 12.51 24.27
CA LEU A 161 -15.09 11.75 23.19
C LEU A 161 -14.08 11.48 22.06
N PRO A 162 -13.85 10.22 21.64
CA PRO A 162 -13.13 9.96 20.40
C PRO A 162 -13.85 10.63 19.23
N GLU A 163 -13.09 11.26 18.34
CA GLU A 163 -13.63 12.02 17.19
C GLU A 163 -14.58 11.20 16.30
N HIS A 164 -14.44 9.86 16.31
CA HIS A 164 -15.18 8.95 15.44
C HIS A 164 -15.68 7.72 16.20
N PHE A 165 -16.96 7.39 16.02
CA PHE A 165 -17.58 6.16 16.56
C PHE A 165 -17.87 5.15 15.44
N LEU A 166 -17.58 3.87 15.67
CA LEU A 166 -17.93 2.79 14.76
C LEU A 166 -19.33 2.22 15.03
N SER A 167 -19.83 2.32 16.26
CA SER A 167 -21.17 1.84 16.62
C SER A 167 -22.28 2.64 15.93
N CYS A 168 -23.14 1.96 15.18
CA CYS A 168 -24.34 2.55 14.60
C CYS A 168 -25.50 2.42 15.58
N GLY A 169 -25.71 3.39 16.48
CA GLY A 169 -26.95 3.70 17.24
C GLY A 169 -27.61 2.61 18.12
N ASN A 170 -27.68 1.37 17.63
CA ASN A 170 -28.31 0.19 18.21
C ASN A 170 -27.31 -0.69 19.00
N GLY A 171 -26.10 -0.20 19.28
CA GLY A 171 -25.07 -0.92 20.04
C GLY A 171 -24.44 -2.16 19.37
N ARG A 172 -24.92 -2.57 18.19
CA ARG A 172 -24.38 -3.70 17.43
C ARG A 172 -23.42 -3.24 16.34
N ILE A 173 -22.26 -3.89 16.28
CA ILE A 173 -21.22 -3.66 15.26
C ILE A 173 -21.10 -4.91 14.37
N PRO A 174 -21.78 -4.96 13.20
CA PRO A 174 -21.67 -6.10 12.30
C PRO A 174 -20.25 -6.21 11.74
N VAL A 175 -19.57 -7.32 12.01
CA VAL A 175 -18.15 -7.53 11.69
C VAL A 175 -17.81 -7.19 10.24
N ALA A 176 -18.54 -7.78 9.29
CA ALA A 176 -18.31 -7.58 7.86
C ALA A 176 -18.50 -6.12 7.43
N LYS A 177 -19.58 -5.48 7.89
CA LYS A 177 -19.89 -4.08 7.56
C LYS A 177 -18.81 -3.14 8.12
N THR A 178 -18.32 -3.42 9.31
CA THR A 178 -17.27 -2.61 9.95
C THR A 178 -15.92 -2.75 9.27
N ILE A 179 -15.53 -3.96 8.85
CA ILE A 179 -14.31 -4.16 8.07
C ILE A 179 -14.37 -3.36 6.77
N VAL A 180 -15.49 -3.42 6.05
CA VAL A 180 -15.68 -2.65 4.80
C VAL A 180 -15.66 -1.15 5.07
N LYS A 181 -16.31 -0.67 6.13
CA LYS A 181 -16.30 0.74 6.52
C LYS A 181 -14.89 1.24 6.85
N LEU A 182 -14.13 0.48 7.66
CA LEU A 182 -12.74 0.82 7.99
C LEU A 182 -11.86 0.83 6.74
N TRP A 183 -12.02 -0.16 5.86
CA TRP A 183 -11.32 -0.18 4.59
C TRP A 183 -11.64 1.03 3.71
N GLU A 184 -12.90 1.44 3.65
CA GLU A 184 -13.32 2.62 2.88
C GLU A 184 -12.71 3.91 3.44
N ILE A 185 -12.63 4.05 4.77
CA ILE A 185 -11.94 5.16 5.42
C ILE A 185 -10.45 5.16 5.02
N CYS A 186 -9.76 4.02 5.13
CA CYS A 186 -8.36 3.91 4.71
C CYS A 186 -8.19 4.30 3.23
N ARG A 187 -9.09 3.85 2.34
CA ARG A 187 -9.05 4.18 0.91
C ARG A 187 -9.20 5.68 0.66
N LEU A 188 -10.12 6.34 1.37
CA LEU A 188 -10.35 7.78 1.23
C LEU A 188 -9.17 8.61 1.72
N GLU A 189 -8.56 8.20 2.83
CA GLU A 189 -7.34 8.84 3.37
C GLU A 189 -6.18 8.71 2.39
N ASN A 190 -5.97 7.52 1.80
CA ASN A 190 -4.95 7.31 0.77
C ASN A 190 -5.16 8.23 -0.46
N GLY A 191 -6.42 8.51 -0.81
CA GLY A 191 -6.76 9.47 -1.87
C GLY A 191 -6.37 10.92 -1.53
N LYS A 192 -6.53 11.33 -0.27
CA LYS A 192 -6.19 12.68 0.19
C LYS A 192 -4.68 12.91 0.28
N THR A 193 -3.89 11.93 0.72
CA THR A 193 -2.42 12.02 0.71
C THR A 193 -1.87 12.18 -0.70
N ALA A 194 -2.47 11.52 -1.68
CA ALA A 194 -2.09 11.64 -3.10
C ALA A 194 -2.42 13.02 -3.71
N GLU A 195 -3.42 13.73 -3.19
CA GLU A 195 -3.75 15.10 -3.62
C GLU A 195 -2.87 16.15 -2.93
N ASN A 196 -2.61 16.01 -1.63
CA ASN A 196 -1.72 16.91 -0.88
C ASN A 196 -0.24 16.77 -1.29
N GLY A 197 0.19 15.59 -1.75
CA GLY A 197 1.53 15.38 -2.32
C GLY A 197 1.76 16.10 -3.65
N LYS A 198 0.70 16.39 -4.43
CA LYS A 198 0.82 17.16 -5.68
C LYS A 198 1.00 18.65 -5.44
N THR A 199 0.55 19.17 -4.31
CA THR A 199 0.73 20.59 -3.95
C THR A 199 2.11 20.88 -3.36
N ALA A 200 2.73 19.91 -2.67
CA ALA A 200 4.05 20.10 -2.05
C ALA A 200 5.20 20.18 -3.09
N ASP A 201 5.17 19.38 -4.16
CA ASP A 201 6.16 19.44 -5.25
C ASP A 201 6.03 20.71 -6.14
N GLY A 202 4.94 21.48 -5.96
CA GLY A 202 4.69 22.73 -6.68
C GLY A 202 5.26 23.98 -6.01
N GLU A 203 5.55 23.94 -4.71
CA GLU A 203 6.04 25.11 -3.96
C GLU A 203 7.57 25.17 -3.84
N GLU A 204 8.28 24.04 -3.95
CA GLU A 204 9.75 24.03 -3.83
C GLU A 204 10.49 24.50 -5.10
N LYS A 205 9.79 24.77 -6.22
CA LYS A 205 10.39 25.30 -7.46
C LYS A 205 10.18 26.80 -7.71
N LYS A 206 9.67 27.55 -6.73
CA LYS A 206 9.54 29.02 -6.83
C LYS A 206 10.49 29.82 -5.94
N ALA A 207 11.38 29.14 -5.21
CA ALA A 207 12.39 29.76 -4.37
C ALA A 207 13.79 29.24 -4.73
N SER A 208 14.22 29.41 -5.98
CA SER A 208 15.62 29.38 -6.42
C SER A 208 15.77 30.10 -7.75
#